data_AF-A0A6J6TZ13-F1
#
_entry.id   AF-A0A6J6TZ13-F1
#
_cell.length_a   1.000
_cell.length_b   1.000
_cell.length_c   1.000
_cell.angle_alpha   90.00
_cell.angle_beta   90.00
_cell.angle_gamma   90.00
#
_symmetry.space_group_name_H-M   'P 1'
#
loop_
_entity.id
_entity.type
_entity.pdbx_description
1 polymer ?
#
loop_
_entity_poly.entity_id
_entity_poly.type
_entity_poly.pdbx_seq_one_letter_code
_entity_poly.pdbx_strand_id
1 'polypeptide(L)'
;MTQAPGVSKWLPSYILLALIWGGSFAFMMIGLESLTPVGVSFGRILLGAITLLVLAAVTRTSLPPRRTWKHLFIYAALVSTVPWTMFAIGETHISSALAGIINGATPLMTLVAILAAFPEETPNRQRIIGLSIGFIGVLIVVGVWQGLAAGTWAGIAVCLVAITCYGISYPYGRRHLTGGPLASDLTPLALATGVLVMATVQTAPLTLITGVLKAPLQVSTVIAMLCLGCLGSGIAYVLNFRVLANSDATTTSTVTYIPPLIAVIVGAIFLDEHITWNQPIGGVLVVAGAAIAQGVLHLPKRSKVRSQRDSGTISEP
;
A
#
# COMPACT_ATOMS: atom_id res chain seq x y z
N MET A 1 0.17 11.85 27.32
CA MET A 1 -0.44 10.61 26.82
C MET A 1 -1.70 10.98 26.04
N THR A 2 -1.59 11.18 24.73
CA THR A 2 -2.74 11.41 23.86
C THR A 2 -3.52 10.11 23.74
N GLN A 3 -4.79 10.10 24.13
CA GLN A 3 -5.66 8.91 23.98
C GLN A 3 -5.62 8.46 22.52
N ALA A 4 -5.40 7.16 22.29
CA ALA A 4 -5.51 6.58 20.97
C ALA A 4 -6.91 6.90 20.42
N PRO A 5 -7.03 7.54 19.25
CA PRO A 5 -8.33 7.84 18.66
C PRO A 5 -9.16 6.56 18.56
N GLY A 6 -10.42 6.63 19.01
CA GLY A 6 -11.33 5.49 18.98
C GLY A 6 -11.45 4.92 17.57
N VAL A 7 -11.41 3.59 17.46
CA VAL A 7 -11.44 2.81 16.20
C VAL A 7 -12.58 3.25 15.26
N SER A 8 -13.70 3.70 15.83
CA SER A 8 -14.85 4.23 15.09
C SER A 8 -14.55 5.41 14.17
N LYS A 9 -13.50 6.21 14.45
CA LYS A 9 -13.17 7.40 13.65
C LYS A 9 -12.52 7.09 12.29
N TRP A 10 -11.87 5.95 12.15
CA TRP A 10 -11.11 5.60 10.93
C TRP A 10 -11.57 4.31 10.25
N LEU A 11 -12.20 3.39 10.98
CA LEU A 11 -12.60 2.09 10.45
C LEU A 11 -13.52 2.14 9.22
N PRO A 12 -14.55 3.02 9.14
CA PRO A 12 -15.38 3.10 7.93
C PRO A 12 -14.58 3.56 6.70
N SER A 13 -13.66 4.52 6.89
CA SER A 13 -12.78 4.99 5.81
C SER A 13 -11.82 3.90 5.38
N TYR A 14 -11.31 3.10 6.32
CA TYR A 14 -10.43 1.97 6.06
C TYR A 14 -11.11 0.87 5.23
N ILE A 15 -12.33 0.46 5.59
CA ILE A 15 -13.06 -0.60 4.88
C ILE A 15 -13.37 -0.15 3.44
N LEU A 16 -13.88 1.07 3.27
CA LEU A 16 -14.19 1.59 1.94
C LEU A 16 -12.92 1.76 1.09
N LEU A 17 -11.83 2.23 1.69
CA LEU A 17 -10.53 2.36 1.04
C LEU A 17 -10.02 0.99 0.54
N ALA A 18 -10.06 -0.01 1.40
CA ALA A 18 -9.63 -1.37 1.09
C ALA A 18 -10.40 -1.97 -0.10
N LEU A 19 -11.72 -1.77 -0.14
CA LEU A 19 -12.57 -2.22 -1.24
C LEU A 19 -12.23 -1.50 -2.55
N ILE A 20 -12.04 -0.19 -2.52
CA ILE A 20 -11.71 0.61 -3.70
C ILE A 20 -10.33 0.21 -4.27
N TRP A 21 -9.32 0.06 -3.41
CA TRP A 21 -7.96 -0.25 -3.87
C TRP A 21 -7.80 -1.66 -4.42
N GLY A 22 -8.66 -2.61 -4.03
CA GLY A 22 -8.59 -3.97 -4.54
C GLY A 22 -8.72 -4.11 -6.06
N GLY A 23 -9.53 -3.27 -6.70
CA GLY A 23 -9.69 -3.28 -8.16
C GLY A 23 -8.60 -2.52 -8.93
N SER A 24 -7.64 -1.88 -8.24
CA SER A 24 -6.70 -0.94 -8.88
C SER A 24 -5.77 -1.60 -9.89
N PHE A 25 -5.31 -2.82 -9.60
CA PHE A 25 -4.42 -3.60 -10.46
C PHE A 25 -5.14 -4.03 -11.75
N ALA A 26 -6.40 -4.46 -11.64
CA ALA A 26 -7.19 -4.82 -12.82
C ALA A 26 -7.44 -3.62 -13.74
N PHE A 27 -7.77 -2.45 -13.18
CA PHE A 27 -7.92 -1.24 -13.99
C PHE A 27 -6.61 -0.76 -14.61
N MET A 28 -5.47 -0.98 -13.93
CA MET A 28 -4.15 -0.66 -14.46
C MET A 28 -3.80 -1.58 -15.64
N MET A 29 -4.09 -2.88 -15.52
CA MET A 29 -3.95 -3.87 -16.60
C MET A 29 -4.80 -3.51 -17.83
N ILE A 30 -6.07 -3.12 -17.64
CA ILE A 30 -6.92 -2.64 -18.75
C ILE A 30 -6.35 -1.33 -19.33
N GLY A 31 -5.87 -0.42 -18.49
CA GLY A 31 -5.21 0.81 -18.93
C GLY A 31 -4.00 0.54 -19.84
N LEU A 32 -3.23 -0.51 -19.53
CA LEU A 32 -2.09 -0.98 -20.31
C LEU A 32 -2.47 -1.55 -21.68
N GLU A 33 -3.74 -1.67 -22.06
CA GLU A 33 -4.12 -2.03 -23.44
C GLU A 33 -3.84 -0.88 -24.42
N SER A 34 -4.08 0.37 -23.99
CA SER A 34 -3.89 1.56 -24.84
C SER A 34 -2.70 2.44 -24.41
N LEU A 35 -2.38 2.48 -23.12
CA LEU A 35 -1.43 3.42 -22.54
C LEU A 35 -0.05 2.77 -22.32
N THR A 36 0.99 3.60 -22.35
CA THR A 36 2.32 3.21 -21.83
C THR A 36 2.24 3.07 -20.31
N PRO A 37 3.16 2.34 -19.65
CA PRO A 37 3.16 2.24 -18.18
C PRO A 37 3.21 3.60 -17.47
N VAL A 38 4.03 4.52 -17.99
CA VAL A 38 4.09 5.89 -17.50
C VAL A 38 2.79 6.64 -17.82
N GLY A 39 2.17 6.40 -18.97
CA GLY A 39 0.87 6.94 -19.34
C GLY A 39 -0.27 6.50 -18.41
N VAL A 40 -0.27 5.23 -17.97
CA VAL A 40 -1.24 4.73 -16.96
C VAL A 40 -1.03 5.44 -15.63
N SER A 41 0.22 5.48 -15.14
CA SER A 41 0.58 6.18 -13.90
C SER A 41 0.19 7.66 -13.94
N PHE A 42 0.59 8.37 -14.99
CA PHE A 42 0.25 9.79 -15.18
C PHE A 42 -1.25 10.01 -15.30
N GLY A 43 -1.95 9.21 -16.11
CA GLY A 43 -3.39 9.33 -16.31
C GLY A 43 -4.17 9.20 -15.00
N ARG A 44 -3.86 8.18 -14.18
CA ARG A 44 -4.53 8.01 -12.88
C ARG A 44 -4.20 9.15 -11.91
N ILE A 45 -2.95 9.62 -11.91
CA ILE A 45 -2.49 10.70 -11.03
C ILE A 45 -3.21 12.00 -11.40
N LEU A 46 -3.21 12.35 -12.69
CA LEU A 46 -3.81 13.57 -13.20
C LEU A 46 -5.32 13.60 -12.98
N LEU A 47 -6.03 12.50 -13.31
CA LEU A 47 -7.48 12.40 -13.10
C LEU A 47 -7.83 12.49 -11.60
N GLY A 48 -7.04 11.85 -10.74
CA GLY A 48 -7.18 11.99 -9.29
C GLY A 48 -6.91 13.42 -8.82
N ALA A 49 -5.86 14.07 -9.31
CA ALA A 49 -5.54 15.47 -8.98
C ALA A 49 -6.66 16.42 -9.40
N ILE A 50 -7.20 16.29 -10.62
CA ILE A 50 -8.33 17.08 -11.11
C ILE A 50 -9.55 16.88 -10.21
N THR A 51 -9.89 15.62 -9.88
CA THR A 51 -11.00 15.29 -9.00
C THR A 51 -10.87 15.99 -7.65
N LEU A 52 -9.68 15.95 -7.05
CA LEU A 52 -9.44 16.56 -5.74
C LEU A 52 -9.33 18.08 -5.77
N LEU A 53 -8.83 18.66 -6.87
CA LEU A 53 -8.83 20.11 -7.08
C LEU A 53 -10.26 20.65 -7.21
N VAL A 54 -11.11 19.95 -7.98
CA VAL A 54 -12.54 20.29 -8.08
C VAL A 54 -13.22 20.17 -6.71
N LEU A 55 -12.98 19.07 -5.99
CA LEU A 55 -13.55 18.89 -4.66
C LEU A 55 -13.06 19.96 -3.66
N ALA A 56 -11.78 20.33 -3.71
CA ALA A 56 -11.22 21.39 -2.89
C ALA A 56 -11.84 22.75 -3.23
N ALA A 57 -12.06 23.06 -4.51
CA ALA A 57 -12.71 24.30 -4.94
C ALA A 57 -14.18 24.36 -4.48
N VAL A 58 -14.94 23.29 -4.66
CA VAL A 58 -16.36 23.22 -4.25
C VAL A 58 -16.51 23.31 -2.73
N THR A 59 -15.64 22.63 -1.97
CA THR A 59 -15.66 22.65 -0.50
C THR A 59 -14.94 23.87 0.09
N ARG A 60 -14.35 24.74 -0.75
CA ARG A 60 -13.51 25.87 -0.34
C ARG A 60 -12.38 25.46 0.61
N THR A 61 -11.83 24.26 0.42
CA THR A 61 -10.69 23.76 1.18
C THR A 61 -9.42 24.45 0.68
N SER A 62 -8.68 25.09 1.57
CA SER A 62 -7.40 25.71 1.25
C SER A 62 -6.34 24.67 0.86
N LEU A 63 -5.46 25.03 -0.08
CA LEU A 63 -4.31 24.22 -0.41
C LEU A 63 -3.27 24.24 0.73
N PRO A 64 -2.39 23.22 0.81
CA PRO A 64 -1.34 23.18 1.82
C PRO A 64 -0.45 24.43 1.82
N PRO A 65 -0.03 24.93 3.00
CA PRO A 65 0.84 26.10 3.09
C PRO A 65 2.22 25.80 2.48
N ARG A 66 2.92 26.84 2.03
CA ARG A 66 4.20 26.75 1.30
C ARG A 66 5.23 25.82 1.96
N ARG A 67 5.30 25.85 3.30
CA ARG A 67 6.21 25.00 4.11
C ARG A 67 5.98 23.49 3.96
N THR A 68 4.77 23.06 3.60
CA THR A 68 4.40 21.64 3.48
C THR A 68 4.84 21.05 2.14
N TRP A 69 5.01 21.88 1.09
CA TRP A 69 5.23 21.39 -0.28
C TRP A 69 6.53 20.59 -0.45
N LYS A 70 7.58 20.89 0.31
CA LYS A 70 8.80 20.06 0.32
C LYS A 70 8.50 18.64 0.80
N HIS A 71 7.71 18.50 1.86
CA HIS A 71 7.32 17.18 2.38
C HIS A 71 6.33 16.48 1.46
N LEU A 72 5.41 17.22 0.82
CA LEU A 72 4.50 16.67 -0.18
C LEU A 72 5.24 16.17 -1.42
N PHE A 73 6.27 16.88 -1.87
CA PHE A 73 7.11 16.43 -2.99
C PHE A 73 7.77 15.08 -2.67
N ILE A 74 8.43 14.95 -1.52
CA ILE A 74 9.09 13.70 -1.11
C ILE A 74 8.05 12.58 -0.92
N TYR A 75 6.94 12.87 -0.23
CA TYR A 75 5.91 11.88 0.03
C TYR A 75 5.20 11.44 -1.26
N ALA A 76 4.89 12.36 -2.18
CA ALA A 76 4.32 12.05 -3.49
C ALA A 76 5.20 11.12 -4.32
N ALA A 77 6.52 11.32 -4.28
CA ALA A 77 7.46 10.43 -4.94
C ALA A 77 7.36 9.00 -4.39
N LEU A 78 7.32 8.86 -3.06
CA LEU A 78 7.33 7.58 -2.36
C LEU A 78 5.97 6.86 -2.29
N VAL A 79 4.86 7.59 -2.34
CA VAL A 79 3.49 7.04 -2.17
C VAL A 79 2.71 6.96 -3.48
N SER A 80 3.17 7.60 -4.56
CA SER A 80 2.40 7.68 -5.80
C SER A 80 3.29 7.57 -7.03
N THR A 81 4.14 8.57 -7.29
CA THR A 81 4.89 8.69 -8.55
C THR A 81 5.74 7.46 -8.86
N VAL A 82 6.63 7.08 -7.94
CA VAL A 82 7.51 5.92 -8.17
C VAL A 82 6.70 4.62 -8.08
N PRO A 83 5.93 4.34 -7.01
CA PRO A 83 5.24 3.06 -6.89
C PRO A 83 4.26 2.77 -8.02
N TRP A 84 3.42 3.73 -8.41
CA TRP A 84 2.42 3.49 -9.45
C TRP A 84 3.03 3.31 -10.83
N THR A 85 4.11 4.01 -11.11
CA THR A 85 4.88 3.81 -12.34
C THR A 85 5.54 2.43 -12.34
N MET A 86 6.15 2.02 -11.22
CA MET A 86 6.78 0.71 -11.07
C MET A 86 5.77 -0.44 -11.14
N PHE A 87 4.58 -0.30 -10.56
CA PHE A 87 3.50 -1.29 -10.70
C PHE A 87 3.00 -1.38 -12.14
N ALA A 88 2.78 -0.25 -12.82
CA ALA A 88 2.36 -0.26 -14.22
C ALA A 88 3.44 -0.89 -15.13
N ILE A 89 4.73 -0.69 -14.84
CA ILE A 89 5.83 -1.37 -15.55
C ILE A 89 5.81 -2.86 -15.21
N GLY A 90 5.65 -3.19 -13.93
CA GLY A 90 5.57 -4.57 -13.44
C GLY A 90 4.50 -5.38 -14.15
N GLU A 91 3.29 -4.83 -14.28
CA GLU A 91 2.14 -5.47 -14.93
C GLU A 91 2.31 -5.70 -16.44
N THR A 92 3.32 -5.11 -17.09
CA THR A 92 3.69 -5.54 -18.46
C THR A 92 4.39 -6.90 -18.50
N HIS A 93 4.77 -7.43 -17.35
CA HIS A 93 5.50 -8.68 -17.18
C HIS A 93 4.82 -9.69 -16.26
N ILE A 94 3.88 -9.24 -15.42
CA ILE A 94 3.17 -10.06 -14.44
C ILE A 94 1.66 -9.79 -14.50
N SER A 95 0.86 -10.76 -14.08
CA SER A 95 -0.59 -10.60 -13.91
C SER A 95 -0.96 -9.55 -12.85
N SER A 96 -2.14 -8.97 -12.97
CA SER A 96 -2.69 -8.03 -11.99
C SER A 96 -2.91 -8.68 -10.62
N ALA A 97 -3.29 -9.97 -10.56
CA ALA A 97 -3.38 -10.72 -9.32
C ALA A 97 -2.02 -10.80 -8.60
N LEU A 98 -0.95 -11.18 -9.32
CA LEU A 98 0.41 -11.23 -8.77
C LEU A 98 0.90 -9.86 -8.29
N ALA A 99 0.67 -8.79 -9.06
CA ALA A 99 0.98 -7.43 -8.64
C ALA A 99 0.24 -7.04 -7.34
N GLY A 100 -1.06 -7.35 -7.27
CA GLY A 100 -1.88 -7.13 -6.08
C GLY A 100 -1.40 -7.91 -4.86
N ILE A 101 -0.96 -9.15 -5.03
CA ILE A 101 -0.41 -9.94 -3.93
C ILE A 101 0.93 -9.37 -3.43
N ILE A 102 1.84 -8.99 -4.34
CA ILE A 102 3.10 -8.34 -3.96
C ILE A 102 2.81 -7.05 -3.18
N ASN A 103 1.81 -6.27 -3.60
CA ASN A 103 1.39 -5.06 -2.88
C ASN A 103 0.96 -5.33 -1.42
N GLY A 104 0.39 -6.50 -1.14
CA GLY A 104 0.03 -6.93 0.21
C GLY A 104 1.20 -7.05 1.18
N ALA A 105 2.44 -7.12 0.66
CA ALA A 105 3.66 -7.13 1.47
C ALA A 105 4.12 -5.73 1.90
N THR A 106 3.44 -4.66 1.49
CA THR A 106 3.74 -3.27 1.89
C THR A 106 3.97 -3.10 3.40
N PRO A 107 3.15 -3.68 4.29
CA PRO A 107 3.32 -3.46 5.71
C PRO A 107 4.57 -4.11 6.31
N LEU A 108 5.10 -5.16 5.66
CA LEU A 108 6.41 -5.73 6.00
C LEU A 108 7.51 -4.71 5.73
N MET A 109 7.47 -4.04 4.57
CA MET A 109 8.41 -2.97 4.22
C MET A 109 8.24 -1.74 5.13
N THR A 110 7.00 -1.43 5.55
CA THR A 110 6.75 -0.38 6.54
C THR A 110 7.43 -0.68 7.87
N LEU A 111 7.32 -1.92 8.36
CA LEU A 111 7.98 -2.32 9.60
C LEU A 111 9.50 -2.29 9.46
N VAL A 112 10.06 -2.76 8.33
CA VAL A 112 11.51 -2.67 8.06
C VAL A 112 11.98 -1.22 8.06
N ALA A 113 11.25 -0.31 7.40
CA ALA A 113 11.58 1.11 7.37
C ALA A 113 11.54 1.75 8.76
N ILE A 114 10.58 1.38 9.62
CA ILE A 114 10.50 1.86 11.01
C ILE A 114 11.73 1.39 11.80
N LEU A 115 12.05 0.09 11.76
CA LEU A 115 13.19 -0.46 12.50
C LEU A 115 14.54 0.11 12.02
N ALA A 116 14.67 0.37 10.72
CA ALA A 116 15.87 0.99 10.17
C ALA A 116 16.01 2.48 10.57
N ALA A 117 14.89 3.20 10.69
CA ALA A 117 14.87 4.62 11.04
C ALA A 117 14.95 4.89 12.56
N PHE A 118 14.56 3.91 13.38
CA PHE A 118 14.54 4.00 14.85
C PHE A 118 15.23 2.77 15.47
N PRO A 119 16.58 2.74 15.48
CA PRO A 119 17.35 1.59 15.96
C PRO A 119 17.12 1.25 17.43
N GLU A 120 16.57 2.19 18.22
CA GLU A 120 16.21 1.98 19.62
C GLU A 120 15.00 1.04 19.78
N GLU A 121 14.20 0.85 18.72
CA GLU A 121 13.16 -0.18 18.70
C GLU A 121 13.76 -1.57 18.46
N THR A 122 13.88 -2.36 19.53
CA THR A 122 14.28 -3.77 19.38
C THR A 122 13.12 -4.61 18.81
N PRO A 123 13.35 -5.38 17.72
CA PRO A 123 12.31 -6.24 17.18
C PRO A 123 12.00 -7.36 18.17
N ASN A 124 10.77 -7.35 18.70
CA ASN A 124 10.30 -8.44 19.53
C ASN A 124 10.19 -9.75 18.72
N ARG A 125 10.20 -10.90 19.40
CA ARG A 125 10.15 -12.23 18.76
C ARG A 125 8.96 -12.39 17.79
N GLN A 126 7.83 -11.75 18.10
CA GLN A 126 6.63 -11.79 17.26
C GLN A 126 6.84 -11.06 15.93
N ARG A 127 7.49 -9.89 15.95
CA ARG A 127 7.88 -9.12 14.75
C ARG A 127 8.76 -9.95 13.82
N ILE A 128 9.80 -10.60 14.34
CA ILE A 128 10.71 -11.43 13.54
C ILE A 128 9.96 -12.61 12.88
N ILE A 129 9.12 -13.29 13.65
CA ILE A 129 8.32 -14.42 13.13
C ILE A 129 7.35 -13.95 12.05
N GLY A 130 6.63 -12.85 12.30
CA GLY A 130 5.70 -12.30 11.32
C GLY A 130 6.40 -11.87 10.02
N LEU A 131 7.53 -11.18 10.13
CA LEU A 131 8.35 -10.79 8.97
C LEU A 131 8.83 -12.01 8.17
N SER A 132 9.26 -13.06 8.87
CA SER A 132 9.73 -14.30 8.24
C SER A 132 8.59 -15.03 7.51
N ILE A 133 7.42 -15.15 8.14
CA ILE A 133 6.22 -15.75 7.52
C ILE A 133 5.80 -14.94 6.29
N GLY A 134 5.79 -13.60 6.39
CA GLY A 134 5.44 -12.73 5.29
C GLY A 134 6.41 -12.84 4.11
N PHE A 135 7.71 -12.88 4.38
CA PHE A 135 8.74 -13.09 3.37
C PHE A 135 8.61 -14.46 2.68
N ILE A 136 8.39 -15.53 3.44
CA ILE A 136 8.11 -16.86 2.89
C ILE A 136 6.85 -16.83 2.02
N GLY A 137 5.81 -16.11 2.44
CA GLY A 137 4.62 -15.86 1.64
C GLY A 137 4.96 -15.26 0.28
N VAL A 138 5.78 -14.20 0.24
CA VAL A 138 6.24 -13.58 -1.02
C VAL A 138 6.96 -14.59 -1.92
N LEU A 139 7.87 -15.41 -1.37
CA LEU A 139 8.57 -16.44 -2.15
C LEU A 139 7.61 -17.49 -2.73
N ILE A 140 6.56 -17.84 -1.98
CA ILE A 140 5.50 -18.77 -2.41
C ILE A 140 4.66 -18.16 -3.54
N VAL A 141 4.23 -16.92 -3.38
CA VAL A 141 3.50 -16.18 -4.42
C VAL A 141 4.29 -16.13 -5.73
N VAL A 142 5.58 -15.84 -5.64
CA VAL A 142 6.48 -15.79 -6.80
C VAL A 142 6.66 -17.17 -7.42
N GLY A 143 6.55 -18.26 -6.65
CA GLY A 143 6.77 -19.60 -7.20
C GLY A 143 8.24 -19.84 -7.56
N VAL A 144 9.17 -19.34 -6.73
CA VAL A 144 10.64 -19.35 -7.00
C VAL A 144 11.22 -20.71 -7.39
N TRP A 145 10.52 -21.81 -7.11
CA TRP A 145 10.90 -23.19 -7.48
C TRP A 145 10.52 -23.61 -8.91
N GLN A 146 9.63 -22.89 -9.59
CA GLN A 146 9.09 -23.31 -10.89
C GLN A 146 9.96 -22.92 -12.08
N GLY A 147 11.02 -22.12 -11.86
CA GLY A 147 11.78 -21.48 -12.94
C GLY A 147 10.91 -20.43 -13.64
N LEU A 148 11.04 -19.17 -13.25
CA LEU A 148 10.25 -18.11 -13.88
C LEU A 148 10.85 -17.70 -15.23
N ALA A 149 9.99 -17.33 -16.18
CA ALA A 149 10.41 -16.65 -17.40
C ALA A 149 11.20 -15.38 -17.03
N ALA A 150 12.22 -15.04 -17.82
CA ALA A 150 13.13 -13.93 -17.51
C ALA A 150 12.39 -12.59 -17.30
N GLY A 151 11.31 -12.33 -18.05
CA GLY A 151 10.49 -11.12 -17.90
C GLY A 151 9.78 -11.02 -16.54
N THR A 152 9.35 -12.15 -15.97
CA THR A 152 8.59 -12.17 -14.71
C THR A 152 9.43 -11.68 -13.53
N TRP A 153 10.73 -12.01 -13.50
CA TRP A 153 11.65 -11.49 -12.48
C TRP A 153 11.81 -9.97 -12.52
N ALA A 154 11.88 -9.40 -13.73
CA ALA A 154 11.96 -7.95 -13.90
C ALA A 154 10.70 -7.27 -13.35
N GLY A 155 9.51 -7.82 -13.66
CA GLY A 155 8.24 -7.33 -13.14
C GLY A 155 8.13 -7.41 -11.61
N ILE A 156 8.53 -8.53 -11.02
CA ILE A 156 8.58 -8.71 -9.56
C ILE A 156 9.54 -7.70 -8.93
N ALA A 157 10.75 -7.54 -9.49
CA ALA A 157 11.77 -6.64 -8.94
C ALA A 157 11.28 -5.18 -8.90
N VAL A 158 10.64 -4.69 -9.95
CA VAL A 158 10.08 -3.32 -9.94
C VAL A 158 8.92 -3.18 -8.96
N CYS A 159 8.06 -4.19 -8.81
CA CYS A 159 7.00 -4.19 -7.78
C CYS A 159 7.57 -4.23 -6.35
N LEU A 160 8.69 -4.91 -6.12
CA LEU A 160 9.38 -4.88 -4.82
C LEU A 160 9.95 -3.49 -4.49
N VAL A 161 10.47 -2.77 -5.49
CA VAL A 161 10.85 -1.35 -5.33
C VAL A 161 9.62 -0.51 -4.97
N ALA A 162 8.48 -0.74 -5.64
CA ALA A 162 7.24 -0.01 -5.37
C ALA A 162 6.77 -0.15 -3.91
N ILE A 163 6.71 -1.38 -3.37
CA ILE A 163 6.29 -1.61 -1.99
C ILE A 163 7.33 -1.12 -0.97
N THR A 164 8.61 -1.05 -1.34
CA THR A 164 9.66 -0.47 -0.50
C THR A 164 9.44 1.04 -0.36
N CYS A 165 9.13 1.72 -1.48
CA CYS A 165 8.74 3.14 -1.45
C CYS A 165 7.49 3.36 -0.58
N TYR A 166 6.45 2.52 -0.70
CA TYR A 166 5.29 2.57 0.20
C TYR A 166 5.67 2.36 1.67
N GLY A 167 6.55 1.39 1.94
CA GLY A 167 7.07 1.08 3.26
C GLY A 167 7.65 2.32 3.94
N ILE A 168 8.47 3.08 3.22
CA ILE A 168 9.08 4.33 3.70
C ILE A 168 8.06 5.47 3.76
N SER A 169 7.10 5.52 2.83
CA SER A 169 6.13 6.61 2.76
C SER A 169 5.28 6.73 4.02
N TYR A 170 4.73 5.63 4.55
CA TYR A 170 3.78 5.68 5.68
C TYR A 170 4.39 6.28 6.96
N PRO A 171 5.57 5.83 7.44
CA PRO A 171 6.23 6.46 8.59
C PRO A 171 6.62 7.91 8.32
N TYR A 172 7.11 8.22 7.12
CA TYR A 172 7.47 9.59 6.74
C TYR A 172 6.24 10.52 6.75
N GLY A 173 5.13 10.10 6.14
CA GLY A 173 3.87 10.84 6.12
C GLY A 173 3.29 11.02 7.51
N ARG A 174 3.35 9.99 8.36
CA ARG A 174 2.92 10.11 9.76
C ARG A 174 3.76 11.13 10.53
N ARG A 175 5.09 11.09 10.38
CA ARG A 175 6.00 12.00 11.10
C ARG A 175 5.89 13.45 10.63
N HIS A 176 5.82 13.67 9.32
CA HIS A 176 5.97 15.01 8.75
C HIS A 176 4.66 15.67 8.31
N LEU A 177 3.60 14.91 8.02
CA LEU A 177 2.35 15.44 7.45
C LEU A 177 1.17 15.38 8.43
N THR A 178 0.98 14.25 9.13
CA THR A 178 -0.24 14.04 9.93
C THR A 178 -0.04 13.94 11.44
N GLY A 179 1.18 13.74 11.93
CA GLY A 179 1.51 13.68 13.36
C GLY A 179 2.52 14.73 13.83
N GLY A 180 3.08 15.52 12.90
CA GLY A 180 4.07 16.57 13.20
C GLY A 180 3.45 17.97 13.37
N PRO A 181 4.28 19.03 13.50
CA PRO A 181 3.84 20.41 13.69
C PRO A 181 2.93 20.95 12.58
N LEU A 182 2.93 20.31 11.41
CA LEU A 182 2.11 20.69 10.26
C LEU A 182 0.68 20.13 10.33
N ALA A 183 0.41 19.17 11.21
CA ALA A 183 -0.83 18.39 11.21
C ALA A 183 -2.08 19.22 11.56
N SER A 184 -1.95 20.22 12.44
CA SER A 184 -3.08 21.06 12.88
C SER A 184 -3.71 21.88 11.76
N ASP A 185 -2.94 22.17 10.71
CA ASP A 185 -3.33 23.11 9.66
C ASP A 185 -3.78 22.39 8.38
N LEU A 186 -3.80 21.05 8.39
CA LEU A 186 -3.90 20.24 7.18
C LEU A 186 -5.08 19.28 7.24
N THR A 187 -6.07 19.53 6.39
CA THR A 187 -7.17 18.57 6.21
C THR A 187 -6.71 17.38 5.36
N PRO A 188 -7.32 16.20 5.52
CA PRO A 188 -7.03 15.04 4.65
C PRO A 188 -7.23 15.33 3.16
N LEU A 189 -8.20 16.18 2.81
CA LEU A 189 -8.43 16.63 1.44
C LEU A 189 -7.26 17.50 0.95
N ALA A 190 -6.82 18.50 1.73
CA ALA A 190 -5.68 19.34 1.35
C ALA A 190 -4.39 18.53 1.14
N LEU A 191 -4.13 17.54 2.03
CA LEU A 191 -2.99 16.63 1.90
C LEU A 191 -3.10 15.78 0.63
N ALA A 192 -4.24 15.14 0.39
CA ALA A 192 -4.47 14.31 -0.80
C ALA A 192 -4.30 15.13 -2.09
N THR A 193 -4.89 16.33 -2.15
CA THR A 193 -4.75 17.25 -3.29
C THR A 193 -3.30 17.64 -3.52
N GLY A 194 -2.59 18.07 -2.47
CA GLY A 194 -1.19 18.49 -2.58
C GLY A 194 -0.26 17.37 -3.04
N VAL A 195 -0.49 16.14 -2.56
CA VAL A 195 0.26 14.94 -3.00
C VAL A 195 0.02 14.65 -4.47
N LEU A 196 -1.23 14.59 -4.93
CA LEU A 196 -1.51 14.25 -6.33
C LEU A 196 -1.08 15.37 -7.29
N VAL A 197 -1.14 16.64 -6.88
CA VAL A 197 -0.58 17.75 -7.65
C VAL A 197 0.94 17.59 -7.79
N MET A 198 1.65 17.33 -6.69
CA MET A 198 3.10 17.08 -6.74
C MET A 198 3.44 15.83 -7.57
N ALA A 199 2.67 14.75 -7.43
CA ALA A 199 2.85 13.54 -8.22
C ALA A 199 2.62 13.80 -9.72
N THR A 200 1.65 14.64 -10.07
CA THR A 200 1.38 15.06 -11.47
C THR A 200 2.60 15.79 -12.02
N VAL A 201 3.14 16.76 -11.27
CA VAL A 201 4.34 17.52 -11.67
C VAL A 201 5.55 16.59 -11.82
N GLN A 202 5.70 15.59 -10.97
CA GLN A 202 6.81 14.63 -11.03
C GLN A 202 6.70 13.64 -12.20
N THR A 203 5.49 13.19 -12.52
CA THR A 203 5.25 12.20 -13.60
C THR A 203 5.12 12.84 -14.97
N ALA A 204 4.69 14.10 -15.09
CA ALA A 204 4.50 14.77 -16.38
C ALA A 204 5.76 14.75 -17.27
N PRO A 205 6.98 15.08 -16.78
CA PRO A 205 8.18 15.02 -17.61
C PRO A 205 8.47 13.63 -18.17
N LEU A 206 8.15 12.57 -17.41
CA LEU A 206 8.35 11.19 -17.88
C LEU A 206 7.45 10.89 -19.09
N THR A 207 6.22 11.41 -19.11
CA THR A 207 5.31 11.22 -20.26
C THR A 207 5.79 11.92 -21.54
N LEU A 208 6.56 13.01 -21.41
CA LEU A 208 7.16 13.68 -22.56
C LEU A 208 8.26 12.84 -23.20
N ILE A 209 8.91 11.97 -22.42
CA ILE A 209 10.00 11.09 -22.88
C ILE A 209 9.43 9.79 -23.43
N THR A 210 8.49 9.16 -22.72
CA THR A 210 7.98 7.81 -23.07
C THR A 210 6.75 7.83 -23.94
N GLY A 211 6.09 8.98 -24.09
CA GLY A 211 4.73 9.07 -24.62
C GLY A 211 3.69 8.54 -23.64
N VAL A 212 2.42 8.86 -23.94
CA VAL A 212 1.24 8.45 -23.14
C VAL A 212 0.56 7.24 -23.75
N LEU A 213 0.38 7.23 -25.06
CA LEU A 213 -0.31 6.16 -25.80
C LEU A 213 0.70 5.25 -26.50
N LYS A 214 0.42 3.95 -26.46
CA LYS A 214 1.10 2.95 -27.30
C LYS A 214 0.17 2.31 -28.35
N ALA A 215 -1.14 2.48 -28.18
CA ALA A 215 -2.17 1.99 -29.08
C ALA A 215 -3.40 2.93 -29.04
N PRO A 216 -4.36 2.81 -29.98
CA PRO A 216 -5.60 3.59 -29.95
C PRO A 216 -6.35 3.45 -28.62
N LEU A 217 -6.97 4.55 -28.18
CA LEU A 217 -7.78 4.56 -26.96
C LEU A 217 -9.03 3.72 -27.14
N GLN A 218 -9.19 2.74 -26.26
CA GLN A 218 -10.41 1.95 -26.16
C GLN A 218 -11.34 2.53 -25.09
N VAL A 219 -12.65 2.28 -25.24
CA VAL A 219 -13.66 2.71 -24.25
C VAL A 219 -13.40 2.05 -22.89
N SER A 220 -12.98 0.78 -22.88
CA SER A 220 -12.54 0.04 -21.69
C SER A 220 -11.44 0.79 -20.94
N THR A 221 -10.38 1.19 -21.65
CA THR A 221 -9.26 1.98 -21.11
C THR A 221 -9.74 3.28 -20.49
N VAL A 222 -10.61 4.04 -21.18
CA VAL A 222 -11.12 5.32 -20.66
C VAL A 222 -11.91 5.12 -19.36
N ILE A 223 -12.83 4.15 -19.33
CA ILE A 223 -13.62 3.84 -18.14
C ILE A 223 -12.70 3.38 -16.99
N ALA A 224 -11.76 2.47 -17.27
CA ALA A 224 -10.80 1.98 -16.30
C ALA A 224 -9.97 3.12 -15.70
N MET A 225 -9.47 4.05 -16.53
CA MET A 225 -8.69 5.19 -16.05
C MET A 225 -9.53 6.20 -15.26
N LEU A 226 -10.81 6.40 -15.61
CA LEU A 226 -11.72 7.23 -14.83
C LEU A 226 -11.99 6.61 -13.45
N CYS A 227 -12.25 5.30 -13.39
CA CYS A 227 -12.41 4.58 -12.13
C CYS A 227 -11.11 4.61 -11.29
N LEU A 228 -9.97 4.29 -11.91
CA LEU A 228 -8.68 4.24 -11.24
C LEU A 228 -8.20 5.63 -10.77
N GLY A 229 -8.42 6.65 -11.58
CA GLY A 229 -8.02 8.03 -11.31
C GLY A 229 -8.96 8.72 -10.32
N CYS A 230 -10.23 8.86 -10.65
CA CYS A 230 -11.18 9.65 -9.85
C CYS A 230 -11.52 8.96 -8.53
N LEU A 231 -11.86 7.66 -8.56
CA LEU A 231 -12.24 6.90 -7.38
C LEU A 231 -11.00 6.33 -6.66
N GLY A 232 -10.14 5.62 -7.40
CA GLY A 232 -8.99 4.89 -6.85
C GLY A 232 -7.82 5.75 -6.40
N SER A 233 -7.61 6.91 -7.04
CA SER A 233 -6.51 7.83 -6.70
C SER A 233 -7.03 9.09 -6.02
N GLY A 234 -8.12 9.69 -6.50
CA GLY A 234 -8.74 10.87 -5.89
C GLY A 234 -9.40 10.55 -4.54
N ILE A 235 -10.63 10.03 -4.58
CA ILE A 235 -11.46 9.84 -3.38
C ILE A 235 -10.76 8.93 -2.35
N ALA A 236 -10.17 7.82 -2.80
CA ALA A 236 -9.46 6.90 -1.93
C ALA A 236 -8.29 7.55 -1.18
N TYR A 237 -7.57 8.51 -1.77
CA TYR A 237 -6.47 9.17 -1.07
C TYR A 237 -6.96 10.04 0.09
N VAL A 238 -8.13 10.66 -0.03
CA VAL A 238 -8.76 11.39 1.08
C VAL A 238 -9.06 10.43 2.23
N LEU A 239 -9.57 9.22 1.92
CA LEU A 239 -9.81 8.18 2.92
C LEU A 239 -8.49 7.70 3.55
N ASN A 240 -7.45 7.48 2.75
CA ASN A 240 -6.13 7.07 3.23
C ASN A 240 -5.54 8.10 4.21
N PHE A 241 -5.61 9.39 3.86
CA PHE A 241 -5.15 10.44 4.77
C PHE A 241 -6.03 10.59 6.02
N ARG A 242 -7.33 10.30 5.95
CA ARG A 242 -8.18 10.22 7.15
C ARG A 242 -7.73 9.10 8.07
N VAL A 243 -7.42 7.92 7.53
CA VAL A 243 -6.88 6.80 8.32
C VAL A 243 -5.50 7.18 8.90
N LEU A 244 -4.60 7.74 8.10
CA LEU A 244 -3.26 8.15 8.52
C LEU A 244 -3.23 9.28 9.56
N ALA A 245 -4.21 10.16 9.55
CA ALA A 245 -4.37 11.20 10.56
C ALA A 245 -4.88 10.65 11.89
N ASN A 246 -5.76 9.64 11.82
CA ASN A 246 -6.48 9.08 12.97
C ASN A 246 -5.95 7.69 13.41
N SER A 247 -4.80 7.25 12.91
CA SER A 247 -4.13 6.01 13.32
C SER A 247 -2.61 6.14 13.14
N ASP A 248 -1.86 5.12 13.52
CA ASP A 248 -0.42 5.07 13.28
C ASP A 248 -0.07 4.58 11.85
N ALA A 249 1.20 4.76 11.46
CA ALA A 249 1.69 4.39 10.13
C ALA A 249 1.52 2.90 9.82
N THR A 250 1.74 2.05 10.83
CA THR A 250 1.65 0.61 10.73
C THR A 250 0.21 0.19 10.47
N THR A 251 -0.74 0.64 11.30
CA THR A 251 -2.18 0.41 11.15
C THR A 251 -2.69 0.91 9.80
N THR A 252 -2.27 2.12 9.36
CA THR A 252 -2.68 2.65 8.05
C THR A 252 -2.22 1.74 6.90
N SER A 253 -0.98 1.27 6.94
CA SER A 253 -0.43 0.41 5.88
C SER A 253 -1.19 -0.92 5.73
N THR A 254 -1.83 -1.43 6.80
CA THR A 254 -2.58 -2.71 6.77
C THR A 254 -3.74 -2.73 5.80
N VAL A 255 -4.22 -1.56 5.36
CA VAL A 255 -5.28 -1.47 4.34
C VAL A 255 -4.89 -2.20 3.05
N THR A 256 -3.60 -2.36 2.81
CA THR A 256 -3.04 -3.10 1.67
C THR A 256 -3.13 -4.63 1.78
N TYR A 257 -3.59 -5.21 2.91
CA TYR A 257 -3.85 -6.65 3.02
C TYR A 257 -5.08 -7.13 2.28
N ILE A 258 -6.05 -6.25 2.05
CA ILE A 258 -7.29 -6.59 1.38
C ILE A 258 -7.13 -6.60 -0.15
N PRO A 259 -6.41 -5.64 -0.78
CA PRO A 259 -6.18 -5.65 -2.21
C PRO A 259 -5.70 -6.97 -2.84
N PRO A 260 -4.78 -7.75 -2.26
CA PRO A 260 -4.44 -9.08 -2.77
C PRO A 260 -5.65 -9.99 -3.03
N LEU A 261 -6.58 -10.06 -2.06
CA LEU A 261 -7.75 -10.94 -2.14
C LEU A 261 -8.69 -10.49 -3.26
N ILE A 262 -8.92 -9.17 -3.35
CA ILE A 262 -9.77 -8.59 -4.38
C ILE A 262 -9.10 -8.70 -5.75
N ALA A 263 -7.81 -8.44 -5.85
CA ALA A 263 -7.06 -8.53 -7.11
C ALA A 263 -7.09 -9.94 -7.69
N VAL A 264 -6.96 -10.98 -6.86
CA VAL A 264 -7.11 -12.38 -7.29
C VAL A 264 -8.52 -12.65 -7.81
N ILE A 265 -9.56 -12.24 -7.06
CA ILE A 265 -10.96 -12.45 -7.47
C ILE A 265 -11.26 -11.70 -8.78
N VAL A 266 -10.85 -10.44 -8.86
CA VAL A 266 -11.12 -9.59 -10.03
C VAL A 266 -10.31 -10.06 -11.23
N GLY A 267 -9.03 -10.40 -11.05
CA GLY A 267 -8.18 -10.94 -12.11
C GLY A 267 -8.72 -12.25 -12.67
N ALA A 268 -9.14 -13.18 -11.81
CA ALA A 268 -9.73 -14.45 -12.24
C ALA A 268 -11.06 -14.28 -12.99
N ILE A 269 -11.96 -13.39 -12.52
CA ILE A 269 -13.31 -13.25 -13.08
C ILE A 269 -13.34 -12.34 -14.31
N PHE A 270 -12.63 -11.20 -14.28
CA PHE A 270 -12.76 -10.14 -15.27
C PHE A 270 -11.62 -10.09 -16.28
N LEU A 271 -10.46 -10.66 -15.96
CA LEU A 271 -9.27 -10.66 -16.82
C LEU A 271 -8.86 -12.06 -17.29
N ASP A 272 -9.66 -13.09 -16.94
CA ASP A 272 -9.42 -14.50 -17.26
C ASP A 272 -8.01 -14.98 -16.82
N GLU A 273 -7.51 -14.44 -15.70
CA GLU A 273 -6.18 -14.79 -15.18
C GLU A 273 -6.17 -16.19 -14.56
N HIS A 274 -5.28 -17.06 -15.03
CA HIS A 274 -5.07 -18.37 -14.44
C HIS A 274 -4.35 -18.27 -13.08
N ILE A 275 -5.12 -18.41 -12.00
CA ILE A 275 -4.61 -18.41 -10.63
C ILE A 275 -4.00 -19.76 -10.30
N THR A 276 -2.69 -19.78 -10.10
CA THR A 276 -1.95 -20.97 -9.64
C THR A 276 -2.10 -21.15 -8.14
N TRP A 277 -2.02 -22.40 -7.66
CA TRP A 277 -2.25 -22.74 -6.25
C TRP A 277 -1.35 -21.98 -5.26
N ASN A 278 -0.15 -21.58 -5.70
CA ASN A 278 0.83 -20.91 -4.86
C ASN A 278 0.50 -19.42 -4.63
N GLN A 279 -0.22 -18.77 -5.53
CA GLN A 279 -0.65 -17.38 -5.37
C GLN A 279 -1.58 -17.16 -4.14
N PRO A 280 -2.69 -17.90 -3.96
CA PRO A 280 -3.56 -17.73 -2.81
C PRO A 280 -2.89 -18.18 -1.50
N ILE A 281 -2.14 -19.30 -1.51
CA ILE A 281 -1.44 -19.77 -0.30
C ILE A 281 -0.39 -18.75 0.15
N GLY A 282 0.44 -18.29 -0.78
CA GLY A 282 1.44 -17.29 -0.49
C GLY A 282 0.83 -15.96 -0.08
N GLY A 283 -0.27 -15.53 -0.71
CA GLY A 283 -1.02 -14.32 -0.33
C GLY A 283 -1.56 -14.39 1.10
N VAL A 284 -2.13 -15.53 1.50
CA VAL A 284 -2.56 -15.75 2.90
C VAL A 284 -1.37 -15.65 3.86
N LEU A 285 -0.21 -16.22 3.52
CA LEU A 285 0.99 -16.14 4.35
C LEU A 285 1.54 -14.70 4.43
N VAL A 286 1.50 -13.92 3.35
CA VAL A 286 1.87 -12.50 3.37
C VAL A 286 0.99 -11.74 4.35
N VAL A 287 -0.33 -11.86 4.22
CA VAL A 287 -1.30 -11.18 5.09
C VAL A 287 -1.15 -11.64 6.55
N ALA A 288 -1.04 -12.95 6.80
CA ALA A 288 -0.91 -13.50 8.14
C ALA A 288 0.41 -13.09 8.81
N GLY A 289 1.53 -13.21 8.09
CA GLY A 289 2.85 -12.84 8.59
C GLY A 289 2.91 -11.36 8.96
N ALA A 290 2.34 -10.51 8.12
CA ALA A 290 2.31 -9.10 8.36
C ALA A 290 1.33 -8.74 9.52
N ALA A 291 0.18 -9.40 9.66
CA ALA A 291 -0.70 -9.26 10.84
C ALA A 291 -0.03 -9.71 12.15
N ILE A 292 0.77 -10.79 12.12
CA ILE A 292 1.59 -11.23 13.26
C ILE A 292 2.64 -10.16 13.59
N ALA A 293 3.36 -9.67 12.57
CA ALA A 293 4.45 -8.73 12.76
C ALA A 293 3.99 -7.43 13.42
N GLN A 294 2.75 -7.03 13.17
CA GLN A 294 2.14 -5.82 13.69
C GLN A 294 1.45 -6.02 15.05
N GLY A 295 1.42 -7.23 15.59
CA GLY A 295 0.76 -7.52 16.86
C GLY A 295 -0.76 -7.63 16.77
N VAL A 296 -1.34 -7.64 15.57
CA VAL A 296 -2.78 -7.86 15.36
C VAL A 296 -3.12 -9.32 15.66
N LEU A 297 -2.31 -10.25 15.14
CA LEU A 297 -2.42 -11.68 15.46
C LEU A 297 -1.37 -12.06 16.49
N HIS A 298 -1.80 -12.56 17.65
CA HIS A 298 -0.91 -13.02 18.70
C HIS A 298 -0.54 -14.48 18.49
N LEU A 299 0.76 -14.79 18.46
CA LEU A 299 1.21 -16.17 18.53
C LEU A 299 0.83 -16.75 19.90
N PRO A 300 0.40 -18.03 19.98
CA PRO A 300 0.08 -18.65 21.26
C PRO A 300 1.30 -18.55 22.20
N LYS A 301 1.10 -17.92 23.36
CA LYS A 301 2.15 -17.83 24.39
C LYS A 301 2.53 -19.25 24.77
N ARG A 302 3.80 -19.61 24.61
CA ARG A 302 4.35 -20.85 25.17
C ARG A 302 4.19 -20.75 26.68
N SER A 303 3.18 -21.42 27.24
CA SER A 303 3.00 -21.57 28.67
C SER A 303 4.33 -22.03 29.24
N LYS A 304 4.98 -21.19 30.06
CA LYS A 304 6.05 -21.67 30.92
C LYS A 304 5.37 -22.61 31.89
N VAL A 305 5.44 -23.91 31.62
CA VAL A 305 5.20 -24.94 32.63
C VAL A 305 6.19 -24.65 33.75
N ARG A 306 5.73 -23.90 34.75
CA ARG A 306 6.46 -23.65 35.98
C ARG A 306 6.47 -25.00 36.69
N SER A 307 7.57 -25.72 36.52
CA SER A 307 7.94 -26.86 37.35
C SER A 307 8.03 -26.39 38.81
N GLN A 308 6.89 -26.35 39.50
CA GLN A 308 6.84 -26.50 40.95
C GLN A 308 7.11 -27.97 41.24
N ARG A 309 8.39 -28.34 41.31
CA ARG A 309 8.84 -29.49 42.09
C ARG A 309 9.68 -28.95 43.23
N ASP A 310 9.33 -29.43 44.41
CA ASP A 310 10.10 -29.48 45.65
C ASP A 310 10.17 -28.20 46.50
N SER A 311 9.07 -27.96 47.21
CA SER A 311 9.13 -27.54 48.62
C SER A 311 8.14 -28.38 49.42
N GLY A 312 8.49 -29.65 49.63
CA GLY A 312 7.84 -30.50 50.61
C GLY A 312 8.31 -30.11 52.00
N THR A 313 7.66 -29.13 52.61
CA THR A 313 7.69 -28.92 54.07
C THR A 313 6.62 -29.83 54.67
N ILE A 314 7.06 -30.94 55.27
CA ILE A 314 6.26 -31.70 56.24
C ILE A 314 6.48 -31.05 57.61
N SER A 315 5.42 -30.48 58.15
CA SER A 315 5.25 -30.03 59.54
C SER A 315 3.74 -30.14 59.78
N GLU A 316 3.21 -31.08 60.56
CA GLU A 316 3.13 -31.16 62.05
C GLU A 316 2.14 -32.31 62.37
N PRO A 317 1.87 -32.68 63.64
CA PRO A 317 2.52 -32.33 64.91
C PRO A 317 3.16 -33.54 65.64
#